data_AF-A0A923IN95-F1
#
_entry.id   AF-A0A923IN95-F1
#
_cell.length_a   1.000
_cell.length_b   1.000
_cell.length_c   1.000
_cell.angle_alpha   90.00
_cell.angle_beta   90.00
_cell.angle_gamma   90.00
#
_symmetry.space_group_name_H-M   'P 1'
#
loop_
_entity.id
_entity.type
_entity.pdbx_description
1 polymer ?
#
loop_
_entity_poly.entity_id
_entity_poly.type
_entity_poly.pdbx_seq_one_letter_code
_entity_poly.pdbx_strand_id
1 'polypeptide(L)'
;MKRLSFLKVILLASLLISVMSFPAWAAGTIKIGVIGPMNFVQGKGHWNGAVMAAEEINAKGGVQVGKEKMKIELVKADSNEFINPTDATNAMERLITSDKVDFIVGGFRTEAVLAMQDIAMD
;
A
#
# COMPACT_ATOMS: atom_id res chain seq x y z
N MET A 1 22.63 52.73 10.49
CA MET A 1 23.06 51.54 11.25
C MET A 1 21.93 50.55 11.55
N LYS A 2 20.73 50.97 12.01
CA LYS A 2 19.62 50.05 12.34
C LYS A 2 19.01 49.26 11.16
N ARG A 3 19.03 49.81 9.94
CA ARG A 3 18.56 49.08 8.72
C ARG A 3 19.48 47.92 8.31
N LEU A 4 20.80 48.05 8.52
CA LEU A 4 21.76 46.97 8.23
C LEU A 4 21.69 45.83 9.26
N SER A 5 21.31 46.10 10.52
CA SER A 5 21.10 45.03 11.51
C SER A 5 19.81 44.26 11.23
N PHE A 6 18.77 44.94 10.77
CA PHE A 6 17.50 44.30 10.40
C PHE A 6 17.65 43.34 9.22
N LEU A 7 18.41 43.73 8.19
CA LEU A 7 18.68 42.86 7.02
C LEU A 7 19.47 41.61 7.40
N LYS A 8 20.42 41.72 8.33
CA LYS A 8 21.21 40.59 8.83
C LYS A 8 20.37 39.62 9.65
N VAL A 9 19.42 40.12 10.45
CA VAL A 9 18.49 39.27 11.22
C VAL A 9 17.55 38.50 10.28
N ILE A 10 17.08 39.14 9.19
CA ILE A 10 16.26 38.46 8.17
C ILE A 10 17.08 37.38 7.45
N LEU A 11 18.31 37.69 7.05
CA LEU A 11 19.20 36.70 6.41
C LEU A 11 19.50 35.51 7.33
N LEU A 12 19.76 35.77 8.61
CA LEU A 12 20.06 34.72 9.59
C LEU A 12 18.83 33.85 9.89
N ALA A 13 17.63 34.46 9.95
CA ALA A 13 16.38 33.74 10.10
C ALA A 13 16.07 32.85 8.87
N SER A 14 16.31 33.35 7.65
CA SER A 14 16.17 32.53 6.43
C SER A 14 17.16 31.37 6.37
N LEU A 15 18.38 31.55 6.88
CA LEU A 15 19.39 30.50 6.93
C LEU A 15 19.04 29.43 7.98
N LEU A 16 18.47 29.81 9.12
CA LEU A 16 17.96 28.89 10.14
C LEU A 16 16.79 28.04 9.65
N ILE A 17 15.89 28.60 8.84
CA ILE A 17 14.76 27.85 8.24
C ILE A 17 15.27 26.84 7.20
N SER A 18 16.31 27.17 6.44
CA SER A 18 16.93 26.28 5.45
C SER A 18 17.60 25.04 6.06
N VAL A 19 18.05 25.10 7.31
CA VAL A 19 18.74 23.99 8.00
C VAL A 19 17.73 23.01 8.63
N MET A 20 16.46 23.39 8.77
CA MET A 20 15.38 22.50 9.26
C MET A 20 14.66 21.73 8.15
N SER A 21 15.16 21.78 6.91
CA SER A 21 14.77 20.84 5.86
C SER A 21 15.32 19.46 6.20
N PHE A 22 14.70 18.80 7.17
CA PHE A 22 14.80 17.36 7.29
C PHE A 22 14.40 16.78 5.93
N PRO A 23 15.17 15.84 5.35
CA PRO A 23 14.66 15.05 4.26
C PRO A 23 13.39 14.38 4.80
N ALA A 24 12.23 14.81 4.29
CA ALA A 24 11.03 14.01 4.40
C ALA A 24 11.32 12.77 3.56
N TRP A 25 11.97 11.76 4.16
CA TRP A 25 12.00 10.43 3.60
C TRP A 25 10.55 10.05 3.42
N ALA A 26 10.11 10.05 2.17
CA ALA A 26 8.80 9.57 1.81
C ALA A 26 8.66 8.20 2.44
N ALA A 27 7.81 8.08 3.46
CA ALA A 27 7.59 6.82 4.13
C ALA A 27 7.11 5.85 3.06
N GLY A 28 7.91 4.84 2.75
CA GLY A 28 7.56 3.84 1.76
C GLY A 28 6.23 3.18 2.11
N THR A 29 5.47 2.80 1.10
CA THR A 29 4.23 2.04 1.25
C THR A 29 4.45 0.61 0.83
N ILE A 30 3.88 -0.34 1.57
CA ILE A 30 3.76 -1.73 1.17
C ILE A 30 2.36 -1.90 0.59
N LYS A 31 2.26 -2.14 -0.71
CA LYS A 31 1.00 -2.40 -1.39
C LYS A 31 0.63 -3.86 -1.27
N ILE A 32 -0.53 -4.13 -0.70
CA ILE A 32 -1.07 -5.49 -0.56
C ILE A 32 -2.35 -5.61 -1.39
N GLY A 33 -2.32 -6.47 -2.39
CA GLY A 33 -3.49 -6.88 -3.15
C GLY A 33 -4.37 -7.82 -2.33
N VAL A 34 -5.65 -7.48 -2.19
CA VAL A 34 -6.66 -8.32 -1.54
C VAL A 34 -7.60 -8.83 -2.62
N ILE A 35 -7.51 -10.12 -2.92
CA ILE A 35 -8.23 -10.77 -4.02
C ILE A 35 -9.31 -11.74 -3.49
N GLY A 36 -10.45 -11.81 -4.18
CA GLY A 36 -11.52 -12.75 -3.86
C GLY A 36 -12.85 -12.35 -4.51
N PRO A 37 -13.92 -13.13 -4.30
CA PRO A 37 -15.22 -12.87 -4.91
C PRO A 37 -15.93 -11.71 -4.17
N MET A 38 -15.64 -10.47 -4.55
CA MET A 38 -15.96 -9.25 -3.77
C MET A 38 -17.46 -9.00 -3.63
N ASN A 39 -18.26 -9.56 -4.54
CA ASN A 39 -19.72 -9.48 -4.47
C ASN A 39 -20.33 -10.43 -3.43
N PHE A 40 -19.57 -11.39 -2.92
CA PHE A 40 -20.00 -12.42 -1.99
C PHE A 40 -19.45 -12.21 -0.57
N VAL A 41 -20.02 -12.93 0.40
CA VAL A 41 -19.67 -12.75 1.83
C VAL A 41 -18.19 -13.03 2.12
N GLN A 42 -17.59 -13.94 1.36
CA GLN A 42 -16.18 -14.31 1.45
C GLN A 42 -15.27 -13.14 1.08
N GLY A 43 -15.45 -12.53 -0.10
CA GLY A 43 -14.66 -11.38 -0.54
C GLY A 43 -14.89 -10.14 0.32
N LYS A 44 -16.13 -9.89 0.76
CA LYS A 44 -16.44 -8.83 1.74
C LYS A 44 -15.69 -9.05 3.05
N GLY A 45 -15.64 -10.29 3.54
CA GLY A 45 -14.88 -10.67 4.72
C GLY A 45 -13.37 -10.43 4.55
N HIS A 46 -12.79 -10.85 3.42
CA HIS A 46 -11.37 -10.61 3.11
C HIS A 46 -11.04 -9.11 3.14
N TRP A 47 -11.85 -8.30 2.46
CA TRP A 47 -11.61 -6.85 2.42
C TRP A 47 -11.74 -6.20 3.80
N ASN A 48 -12.81 -6.49 4.53
CA ASN A 48 -13.04 -5.86 5.83
C ASN A 48 -11.97 -6.25 6.85
N GLY A 49 -11.55 -7.53 6.86
CA GLY A 49 -10.46 -8.00 7.72
C GLY A 49 -9.12 -7.36 7.36
N ALA A 50 -8.81 -7.25 6.07
CA ALA A 50 -7.61 -6.57 5.60
C ALA A 50 -7.59 -5.08 5.99
N VAL A 51 -8.70 -4.37 5.82
CA VAL A 51 -8.83 -2.95 6.22
C VAL A 51 -8.60 -2.81 7.72
N MET A 52 -9.27 -3.61 8.56
CA MET A 52 -9.09 -3.57 10.01
C MET A 52 -7.63 -3.79 10.41
N ALA A 53 -6.97 -4.79 9.81
CA ALA A 53 -5.56 -5.08 10.08
C ALA A 53 -4.64 -3.95 9.62
N ALA A 54 -4.85 -3.42 8.41
CA ALA A 54 -4.06 -2.32 7.87
C ALA A 54 -4.21 -1.05 8.72
N GLU A 55 -5.43 -0.71 9.15
CA GLU A 55 -5.69 0.43 10.04
C GLU A 55 -4.96 0.27 11.37
N GLU A 56 -5.06 -0.90 12.02
CA GLU A 56 -4.39 -1.14 13.29
C GLU A 56 -2.85 -1.06 13.16
N ILE A 57 -2.28 -1.71 12.15
CA ILE A 57 -0.84 -1.72 11.90
C ILE A 57 -0.35 -0.31 11.56
N ASN A 58 -1.07 0.41 10.71
CA ASN A 58 -0.73 1.78 10.34
C ASN A 58 -0.86 2.74 11.52
N ALA A 59 -1.86 2.60 12.38
CA ALA A 59 -1.98 3.38 13.61
C ALA A 59 -0.80 3.15 14.56
N LYS A 60 -0.26 1.93 14.60
CA LYS A 60 0.94 1.56 15.38
C LYS A 60 2.27 1.95 14.73
N GLY A 61 2.24 2.78 13.68
CA GLY A 61 3.45 3.27 13.01
C GLY A 61 3.82 2.52 11.73
N GLY A 62 3.14 1.43 11.38
CA GLY A 62 3.42 0.63 10.18
C GLY A 62 4.41 -0.52 10.44
N VAL A 63 4.77 -1.21 9.37
CA VAL A 63 5.65 -2.39 9.38
C VAL A 63 7.12 -1.95 9.38
N GLN A 64 7.96 -2.59 10.19
CA GLN A 64 9.41 -2.37 10.15
C GLN A 64 10.02 -3.13 8.97
N VAL A 65 10.63 -2.40 8.03
CA VAL A 65 11.35 -2.98 6.88
C VAL A 65 12.78 -2.45 6.94
N GLY A 66 13.71 -3.30 7.39
CA GLY A 66 15.09 -2.88 7.65
C GLY A 66 15.14 -1.77 8.70
N LYS A 67 15.59 -0.57 8.31
CA LYS A 67 15.68 0.61 9.19
C LYS A 67 14.44 1.52 9.12
N GLU A 68 13.52 1.26 8.19
CA GLU A 68 12.41 2.15 7.90
C GLU A 68 11.07 1.58 8.39
N LYS A 69 10.12 2.49 8.64
CA LYS A 69 8.71 2.15 8.92
C LYS A 69 7.89 2.44 7.67
N MET A 70 7.25 1.41 7.14
CA MET A 70 6.42 1.52 5.94
C MET A 70 4.94 1.30 6.28
N LYS A 71 4.06 2.09 5.66
CA LYS A 71 2.60 1.93 5.84
C LYS A 71 2.05 0.90 4.86
N ILE A 72 1.00 0.19 5.27
CA ILE A 72 0.26 -0.71 4.39
C ILE A 72 -0.74 0.11 3.57
N GLU A 73 -0.73 -0.09 2.26
CA GLU A 73 -1.76 0.36 1.32
C GLU A 73 -2.46 -0.88 0.75
N LEU A 74 -3.79 -0.88 0.74
CA LEU A 74 -4.56 -2.02 0.24
C LEU A 74 -5.10 -1.75 -1.16
N VAL A 75 -4.96 -2.74 -2.05
CA VAL A 75 -5.55 -2.72 -3.39
C VAL A 75 -6.60 -3.83 -3.47
N LYS A 76 -7.84 -3.48 -3.84
CA LYS A 76 -8.92 -4.46 -3.97
C LYS A 76 -8.98 -5.04 -5.38
N ALA A 77 -9.09 -6.37 -5.48
CA ALA A 77 -9.35 -7.06 -6.74
C ALA A 77 -10.54 -8.04 -6.59
N ASP A 78 -11.56 -7.86 -7.43
CA ASP A 78 -12.65 -8.83 -7.54
C ASP A 78 -12.23 -9.96 -8.48
N SER A 79 -12.11 -11.18 -7.95
CA SER A 79 -11.76 -12.34 -8.77
C SER A 79 -12.95 -12.91 -9.53
N ASN A 80 -14.19 -12.57 -9.13
CA ASN A 80 -15.42 -13.11 -9.70
C ASN A 80 -15.45 -14.66 -9.80
N GLU A 81 -14.63 -15.35 -8.98
CA GLU A 81 -14.29 -16.76 -9.16
C GLU A 81 -15.43 -17.75 -8.90
N PHE A 82 -16.54 -17.28 -8.34
CA PHE A 82 -17.79 -18.05 -8.21
C PHE A 82 -18.62 -18.04 -9.49
N ILE A 83 -18.37 -17.08 -10.38
CA ILE A 83 -19.08 -16.93 -11.66
C ILE A 83 -18.20 -17.42 -12.80
N ASN A 84 -16.94 -16.95 -12.85
CA ASN A 84 -16.01 -17.28 -13.91
C ASN A 84 -14.56 -17.39 -13.39
N PRO A 85 -13.96 -18.59 -13.36
CA PRO A 85 -12.57 -18.77 -12.92
C PRO A 85 -11.53 -18.01 -13.76
N THR A 86 -11.80 -17.72 -15.04
CA THR A 86 -10.87 -16.94 -15.89
C THR A 86 -10.76 -15.49 -15.45
N ASP A 87 -11.80 -14.94 -14.81
CA ASP A 87 -11.73 -13.58 -14.27
C ASP A 87 -10.75 -13.51 -13.10
N ALA A 88 -10.55 -14.61 -12.37
CA ALA A 88 -9.63 -14.69 -11.24
C ALA A 88 -8.17 -14.56 -11.70
N THR A 89 -7.78 -15.24 -12.78
CA THR A 89 -6.43 -15.13 -13.35
C THR A 89 -6.17 -13.73 -13.90
N ASN A 90 -7.17 -13.10 -14.55
CA ASN A 90 -7.05 -11.73 -15.03
C ASN A 90 -6.92 -10.71 -13.88
N ALA A 91 -7.66 -10.93 -12.78
CA ALA A 91 -7.56 -10.10 -11.59
C ALA A 91 -6.18 -10.24 -10.91
N MET A 92 -5.63 -11.46 -10.85
CA MET A 92 -4.27 -11.72 -10.37
C MET A 92 -3.23 -11.01 -11.24
N GLU A 93 -3.30 -11.18 -12.57
CA GLU A 93 -2.39 -10.55 -13.53
C GLU A 93 -2.42 -9.02 -13.41
N ARG A 94 -3.60 -8.43 -13.25
CA ARG A 94 -3.76 -6.99 -13.05
C ARG A 94 -3.05 -6.50 -11.77
N LEU A 95 -3.19 -7.24 -10.65
CA LEU A 95 -2.54 -6.89 -9.40
C LEU A 95 -1.02 -6.84 -9.55
N ILE A 96 -0.46 -7.80 -10.29
CA ILE A 96 0.99 -7.93 -10.54
C ILE A 96 1.47 -6.85 -11.50
N THR A 97 0.84 -6.71 -12.67
CA THR A 97 1.37 -5.89 -13.77
C THR A 97 1.00 -4.41 -13.69
N SER A 98 -0.26 -4.14 -13.36
CA SER A 98 -0.84 -2.80 -13.44
C SER A 98 -0.81 -2.11 -12.09
N ASP A 99 -1.36 -2.77 -11.06
CA ASP A 99 -1.42 -2.21 -9.70
C ASP A 99 -0.05 -2.29 -9.00
N LYS A 100 0.83 -3.21 -9.45
CA LYS A 100 2.20 -3.43 -8.97
C LYS A 100 2.25 -3.55 -7.46
N VAL A 101 1.44 -4.47 -6.94
CA VAL A 101 1.41 -4.76 -5.51
C VAL A 101 2.64 -5.57 -5.10
N ASP A 102 3.11 -5.38 -3.86
CA ASP A 102 4.27 -6.08 -3.33
C ASP A 102 3.91 -7.49 -2.84
N PHE A 103 2.68 -7.65 -2.33
CA PHE A 103 2.16 -8.91 -1.82
C PHE A 103 0.69 -9.08 -2.19
N ILE A 104 0.22 -10.33 -2.24
CA ILE A 104 -1.18 -10.66 -2.52
C ILE A 104 -1.71 -11.62 -1.45
N VAL A 105 -2.94 -11.41 -1.01
CA VAL A 105 -3.64 -12.27 -0.06
C VAL A 105 -5.09 -12.48 -0.50
N GLY A 106 -5.61 -13.68 -0.27
CA GLY A 106 -7.00 -14.03 -0.52
C GLY A 106 -7.17 -15.17 -1.51
N GLY A 107 -8.25 -15.11 -2.29
CA GLY A 107 -8.80 -16.25 -3.02
C GLY A 107 -9.62 -17.18 -2.12
N PHE A 108 -10.60 -17.88 -2.68
CA PHE A 108 -11.51 -18.74 -1.92
C PHE A 108 -11.83 -20.06 -2.63
N ARG A 109 -12.15 -20.04 -3.92
CA ARG A 109 -12.47 -21.25 -4.69
C ARG A 109 -11.19 -21.96 -5.12
N THR A 110 -10.96 -23.17 -4.60
CA THR A 110 -9.70 -23.92 -4.79
C THR A 110 -9.23 -23.99 -6.24
N GLU A 111 -10.12 -24.29 -7.19
CA GLU A 111 -9.74 -24.41 -8.61
C GLU A 111 -9.29 -23.08 -9.21
N ALA A 112 -9.89 -21.97 -8.79
CA ALA A 112 -9.47 -20.63 -9.20
C ALA A 112 -8.15 -20.23 -8.53
N VAL A 113 -7.97 -20.59 -7.25
CA VAL A 113 -6.72 -20.31 -6.50
C VAL A 113 -5.53 -21.03 -7.11
N LEU A 114 -5.70 -22.29 -7.54
CA LEU A 114 -4.63 -23.01 -8.24
C LEU A 114 -4.22 -22.31 -9.53
N ALA A 115 -5.19 -21.86 -10.33
CA ALA A 115 -4.89 -21.10 -11.55
C ALA A 115 -4.23 -19.74 -11.26
N MET A 116 -4.68 -19.03 -10.21
CA MET A 116 -4.06 -17.80 -9.75
C MET A 116 -2.62 -18.01 -9.26
N GLN A 117 -2.32 -19.16 -8.67
CA GLN A 117 -0.98 -19.51 -8.21
C GLN A 117 0.00 -19.60 -9.38
N ASP A 118 -0.38 -20.21 -10.50
CA ASP A 118 0.46 -20.29 -11.70
C ASP A 118 0.85 -18.89 -12.18
N ILE A 119 -0.11 -17.98 -12.30
CA ILE A 119 0.13 -16.58 -12.68
C ILE A 119 1.07 -15.86 -11.69
N ALA A 120 0.96 -16.14 -10.40
CA ALA A 120 1.80 -15.50 -9.39
C ALA A 120 3.25 -16.03 -9.34
N MET A 121 3.51 -17.18 -9.96
CA MET A 121 4.84 -17.82 -10.01
C MET A 121 5.61 -17.52 -11.29
N ASP A 122 4.94 -16.97 -12.32
CA ASP A 122 5.54 -16.55 -13.59
C ASP A 122 6.39 -15.27 -13.42
#